data_AF-A0A9D7WVD5-F1
#
_entry.id   AF-A0A9D7WVD5-F1
#
_cell.length_a   1.000
_cell.length_b   1.000
_cell.length_c   1.000
_cell.angle_alpha   90.00
_cell.angle_beta   90.00
_cell.angle_gamma   90.00
#
_symmetry.space_group_name_H-M   'P 1'
#
loop_
_entity.id
_entity.type
_entity.pdbx_description
1 polymer ?
#
loop_
_entity_poly.entity_id
_entity_poly.type
_entity_poly.pdbx_seq_one_letter_code
_entity_poly.pdbx_strand_id
1 'polypeptide(L)'
;MKKLLILFSFFLLFSLSCNELDQFTMFDIDFSESYNIPPIPVVNIPVEIPLPPVATHSDSLFQIYDTDISLIEKATLREMRLIVNSPAEGNFKFLKSISFFLGAAGIPEKEAAWHYNVPEDALDTLQLETTYEDLSLFIVQDTLLITVSILTDTTTSEEYKITAEMIFFVDAKILGL
;
A
#
# COMPACT_ATOMS: atom_id res chain seq x y z
N MET A 1 32.02 -54.26 -8.83
CA MET A 1 30.63 -53.78 -8.63
C MET A 1 30.41 -52.90 -7.39
N LYS A 2 31.39 -52.73 -6.46
CA LYS A 2 31.27 -51.81 -5.30
C LYS A 2 31.48 -50.31 -5.63
N LYS A 3 32.21 -49.98 -6.71
CA LYS A 3 32.49 -48.59 -7.10
C LYS A 3 31.31 -47.86 -7.75
N LEU A 4 30.32 -48.59 -8.29
CA LEU A 4 29.13 -48.01 -8.92
C LEU A 4 28.06 -47.59 -7.90
N LEU A 5 28.02 -48.26 -6.74
CA LEU A 5 27.06 -47.97 -5.65
C LEU A 5 27.40 -46.67 -4.89
N ILE A 6 28.67 -46.26 -4.86
CA ILE A 6 29.10 -45.02 -4.18
C ILE A 6 28.72 -43.78 -5.01
N LEU A 7 28.70 -43.90 -6.35
CA LEU A 7 28.37 -42.78 -7.24
C LEU A 7 26.87 -42.46 -7.22
N PHE A 8 26.01 -43.45 -6.98
CA PHE A 8 24.55 -43.26 -6.86
C PHE A 8 24.15 -42.63 -5.51
N SER A 9 24.96 -42.83 -4.46
CA SER A 9 24.71 -42.25 -3.13
C SER A 9 25.01 -40.75 -3.05
N PHE A 10 25.84 -40.20 -3.97
CA PHE A 10 26.16 -38.77 -3.99
C PHE A 10 25.12 -37.94 -4.77
N PHE A 11 24.37 -38.57 -5.69
CA PHE A 11 23.34 -37.90 -6.50
C PHE A 11 21.99 -37.76 -5.77
N LEU A 12 21.75 -38.60 -4.75
CA LEU A 12 20.53 -38.56 -3.92
C LEU A 12 20.52 -37.45 -2.85
N LEU A 13 21.63 -36.73 -2.66
CA LEU A 13 21.73 -35.64 -1.67
C LEU A 13 21.33 -34.26 -2.22
N PHE A 14 21.03 -34.14 -3.52
CA PHE A 14 20.70 -32.85 -4.15
C PHE A 14 19.19 -32.60 -4.36
N SER A 15 18.31 -33.55 -4.04
CA SER A 15 16.89 -33.46 -4.39
C SER A 15 15.95 -33.03 -3.25
N LEU A 16 16.47 -32.43 -2.17
CA LEU A 16 15.68 -32.10 -0.97
C LEU A 16 15.60 -30.61 -0.60
N SER A 17 16.07 -29.69 -1.46
CA SER A 17 15.98 -28.25 -1.16
C SER A 17 15.42 -27.50 -2.36
N CYS A 18 14.09 -27.34 -2.40
CA CYS A 18 13.46 -26.44 -3.37
C CYS A 18 12.13 -25.82 -2.91
N ASN A 19 11.80 -25.87 -1.62
CA ASN A 19 10.56 -25.27 -1.09
C ASN A 19 10.80 -24.19 -0.02
N GLU A 20 12.06 -23.90 0.35
CA GLU A 20 12.40 -22.85 1.32
C GLU A 20 12.85 -21.53 0.67
N LEU A 21 12.97 -21.49 -0.67
CA LEU A 21 13.50 -20.32 -1.38
C LEU A 21 12.46 -19.21 -1.58
N ASP A 22 11.18 -19.54 -1.72
CA ASP A 22 10.09 -18.56 -1.92
C ASP A 22 9.88 -17.63 -0.71
N GLN A 23 10.33 -18.02 0.50
CA GLN A 23 10.23 -17.15 1.68
C GLN A 23 11.23 -15.98 1.67
N PHE A 24 12.25 -16.01 0.81
CA PHE A 24 13.28 -14.97 0.77
C PHE A 24 12.91 -13.79 -0.15
N THR A 25 11.80 -13.86 -0.89
CA THR A 25 11.33 -12.78 -1.78
C THR A 25 10.07 -12.07 -1.28
N MET A 26 9.69 -12.35 -0.03
CA MET A 26 8.59 -11.69 0.66
C MET A 26 9.12 -10.62 1.61
N PHE A 27 8.71 -9.38 1.45
CA PHE A 27 9.17 -8.27 2.28
C PHE A 27 8.12 -7.17 2.42
N ASP A 28 8.24 -6.39 3.50
CA ASP A 28 7.42 -5.21 3.73
C ASP A 28 8.15 -3.96 3.18
N ILE A 29 7.41 -3.06 2.54
CA ILE A 29 7.86 -1.77 2.04
C ILE A 29 7.10 -0.67 2.77
N ASP A 30 7.84 0.20 3.45
CA ASP A 30 7.31 1.39 4.09
C ASP A 30 7.21 2.56 3.10
N PHE A 31 6.05 3.21 3.07
CA PHE A 31 5.83 4.46 2.35
C PHE A 31 5.29 5.54 3.29
N SER A 32 5.70 6.78 3.08
CA SER A 32 5.22 7.93 3.83
C SER A 32 5.06 9.11 2.89
N GLU A 33 3.82 9.55 2.71
CA GLU A 33 3.49 10.63 1.76
C GLU A 33 2.60 11.67 2.43
N SER A 34 2.85 12.94 2.11
CA SER A 34 2.07 14.06 2.63
C SER A 34 1.10 14.61 1.59
N TYR A 35 -0.16 14.79 1.98
CA TYR A 35 -1.21 15.34 1.13
C TYR A 35 -1.96 16.46 1.84
N ASN A 36 -2.56 17.35 1.05
CA ASN A 36 -3.38 18.43 1.54
C ASN A 36 -4.85 18.11 1.28
N ILE A 37 -5.66 18.11 2.34
CA ILE A 37 -7.11 18.09 2.27
C ILE A 37 -7.60 19.55 2.27
N PRO A 38 -8.21 20.04 1.18
CA PRO A 38 -8.69 21.41 1.11
C PRO A 38 -9.84 21.65 2.10
N PRO A 39 -10.18 22.92 2.40
CA PRO A 39 -11.37 23.25 3.18
C PRO A 39 -12.65 22.67 2.58
N ILE A 40 -13.53 22.14 3.43
CA ILE A 40 -14.76 21.44 3.06
C ILE A 40 -15.96 22.26 3.56
N PRO A 41 -16.61 23.05 2.70
CA PRO A 41 -17.72 23.92 3.10
C PRO A 41 -19.08 23.19 3.15
N VAL A 42 -19.08 21.86 2.98
CA VAL A 42 -20.28 21.02 2.94
C VAL A 42 -20.26 19.98 4.05
N VAL A 43 -21.44 19.44 4.36
CA VAL A 43 -21.66 18.44 5.41
C VAL A 43 -22.56 17.36 4.86
N ASN A 44 -22.31 16.09 5.23
CA ASN A 44 -23.07 14.91 4.80
C ASN A 44 -23.17 14.73 3.27
N ILE A 45 -22.22 15.29 2.52
CA ILE A 45 -22.08 15.08 1.08
C ILE A 45 -20.69 14.47 0.85
N PRO A 46 -20.58 13.31 0.19
CA PRO A 46 -19.28 12.76 -0.19
C PRO A 46 -18.51 13.73 -1.10
N VAL A 47 -17.23 13.94 -0.78
CA VAL A 47 -16.30 14.74 -1.58
C VAL A 47 -15.15 13.84 -2.02
N GLU A 48 -14.89 13.81 -3.32
CA GLU A 48 -13.75 13.10 -3.90
C GLU A 48 -12.62 14.08 -4.21
N ILE A 49 -11.42 13.75 -3.73
CA ILE A 49 -10.21 14.54 -3.90
C ILE A 49 -9.21 13.66 -4.65
N PRO A 50 -8.98 13.92 -5.95
CA PRO A 50 -7.92 13.25 -6.68
C PRO A 50 -6.56 13.77 -6.19
N LEU A 51 -5.64 12.85 -5.87
CA LEU A 51 -4.27 13.20 -5.53
C LEU A 51 -3.41 13.27 -6.82
N PRO A 52 -2.26 13.97 -6.78
CA PRO A 52 -1.32 13.95 -7.88
C PRO A 52 -0.92 12.51 -8.25
N PRO A 53 -0.84 12.15 -9.54
CA PRO A 53 -0.43 10.83 -9.97
C PRO A 53 0.99 10.50 -9.45
N VAL A 54 1.18 9.27 -9.00
CA VAL A 54 2.47 8.78 -8.51
C VAL A 54 3.12 7.92 -9.58
N ALA A 55 4.38 8.22 -9.92
CA ALA A 55 5.16 7.39 -10.82
C ALA A 55 5.70 6.17 -10.06
N THR A 56 5.12 5.01 -10.33
CA THR A 56 5.44 3.73 -9.67
C THR A 56 6.69 3.07 -10.22
N HIS A 57 7.03 3.33 -11.49
CA HIS A 57 8.25 2.85 -12.14
C HIS A 57 9.51 3.66 -11.77
N SER A 58 9.46 4.51 -10.74
CA SER A 58 10.67 5.21 -10.31
C SER A 58 11.65 4.16 -9.76
N ASP A 59 12.70 3.93 -10.54
CA ASP A 59 13.88 3.12 -10.24
C ASP A 59 14.27 3.18 -8.75
N SER A 60 14.20 4.36 -8.13
CA SER A 60 14.57 4.56 -6.73
C SER A 60 13.72 3.82 -5.68
N LEU A 61 12.42 3.59 -5.89
CA LEU A 61 11.55 3.03 -4.84
C LEU A 61 11.80 1.55 -4.62
N PHE A 62 11.98 0.80 -5.71
CA PHE A 62 12.17 -0.66 -5.66
C PHE A 62 13.65 -1.08 -5.76
N GLN A 63 14.55 -0.22 -6.28
CA GLN A 63 16.01 -0.47 -6.20
C GLN A 63 16.51 -0.52 -4.76
N ILE A 64 15.88 0.20 -3.82
CA ILE A 64 16.23 0.12 -2.40
C ILE A 64 16.04 -1.32 -1.89
N TYR A 65 15.07 -2.05 -2.43
CA TYR A 65 14.73 -3.42 -2.07
C TYR A 65 15.28 -4.45 -3.06
N ASP A 66 16.21 -4.05 -3.95
CA ASP A 66 16.84 -4.88 -5.00
C ASP A 66 15.84 -5.73 -5.81
N THR A 67 14.63 -5.20 -5.99
CA THR A 67 13.53 -5.90 -6.65
C THR A 67 13.11 -5.12 -7.89
N ASP A 68 13.04 -5.77 -9.04
CA ASP A 68 12.48 -5.19 -10.24
C ASP A 68 10.94 -5.22 -10.14
N ILE A 69 10.28 -4.11 -10.45
CA ILE A 69 8.81 -3.98 -10.35
C ILE A 69 8.08 -5.03 -11.20
N SER A 70 8.70 -5.50 -12.29
CA SER A 70 8.17 -6.56 -13.15
C SER A 70 8.17 -7.94 -12.49
N LEU A 71 8.85 -8.10 -11.37
CA LEU A 71 8.91 -9.33 -10.59
C LEU A 71 7.84 -9.41 -9.50
N ILE A 72 7.13 -8.31 -9.20
CA ILE A 72 6.07 -8.32 -8.19
C ILE A 72 4.95 -9.26 -8.66
N GLU A 73 4.73 -10.34 -7.91
CA GLU A 73 3.60 -11.26 -8.14
C GLU A 73 2.36 -10.81 -7.39
N LYS A 74 2.56 -10.36 -6.14
CA LYS A 74 1.49 -9.98 -5.23
C LYS A 74 1.92 -8.79 -4.41
N ALA A 75 0.97 -7.89 -4.19
CA ALA A 75 1.17 -6.80 -3.26
C ALA A 75 -0.11 -6.53 -2.47
N THR A 76 -0.02 -6.41 -1.15
CA THR A 76 -1.17 -6.16 -0.27
C THR A 76 -0.86 -5.05 0.70
N LEU A 77 -1.77 -4.10 0.87
CA LEU A 77 -1.65 -3.03 1.86
C LEU A 77 -1.96 -3.59 3.25
N ARG A 78 -0.92 -3.74 4.08
CA ARG A 78 -1.05 -4.32 5.43
C ARG A 78 -1.50 -3.30 6.45
N GLU A 79 -0.93 -2.10 6.38
CA GLU A 79 -1.22 -1.04 7.33
C GLU A 79 -1.33 0.29 6.61
N MET A 80 -2.27 1.12 7.03
CA MET A 80 -2.32 2.51 6.64
C MET A 80 -2.75 3.37 7.84
N ARG A 81 -1.91 4.34 8.18
CA ARG A 81 -2.13 5.28 9.28
C ARG A 81 -2.04 6.70 8.76
N LEU A 82 -3.01 7.53 9.12
CA LEU A 82 -3.02 8.95 8.83
C LEU A 82 -2.57 9.75 10.06
N ILE A 83 -1.82 10.83 9.82
CA ILE A 83 -1.33 11.74 10.85
C ILE A 83 -1.59 13.17 10.40
N VAL A 84 -2.23 13.99 11.24
CA VAL A 84 -2.40 15.42 11.00
C VAL A 84 -1.09 16.14 11.33
N ASN A 85 -0.51 16.83 10.35
CA ASN A 85 0.66 17.69 10.54
C ASN A 85 0.29 19.17 10.69
N SER A 86 -0.83 19.58 10.10
CA SER A 86 -1.35 20.94 10.16
C SER A 86 -2.86 20.92 9.98
N PRO A 87 -3.62 21.79 10.68
CA PRO A 87 -3.16 22.74 11.70
C PRO A 87 -2.63 22.05 12.96
N ALA A 88 -1.84 22.75 13.78
CA ALA A 88 -1.14 22.15 14.93
C ALA A 88 -2.08 21.56 16.01
N GLU A 89 -3.31 22.09 16.12
CA GLU A 89 -4.36 21.55 17.00
C GLU A 89 -5.44 20.77 16.21
N GLY A 90 -5.17 20.48 14.93
CA GLY A 90 -6.07 19.75 14.05
C GLY A 90 -6.18 18.27 14.42
N ASN A 91 -7.35 17.69 14.18
CA ASN A 91 -7.65 16.28 14.41
C ASN A 91 -8.65 15.78 13.37
N PHE A 92 -8.94 14.48 13.36
CA PHE A 92 -9.82 13.86 12.38
C PHE A 92 -11.32 13.90 12.72
N LYS A 93 -11.74 14.62 13.76
CA LYS A 93 -13.14 14.63 14.24
C LYS A 93 -14.15 15.20 13.25
N PHE A 94 -13.69 15.99 12.27
CA PHE A 94 -14.55 16.52 11.22
C PHE A 94 -14.95 15.45 10.19
N LEU A 95 -14.23 14.33 10.15
CA LEU A 95 -14.53 13.21 9.27
C LEU A 95 -15.60 12.32 9.90
N LYS A 96 -16.56 11.92 9.09
CA LYS A 96 -17.45 10.79 9.35
C LYS A 96 -16.92 9.51 8.72
N SER A 97 -16.34 9.62 7.54
CA SER A 97 -15.60 8.54 6.90
C SER A 97 -14.54 9.06 5.94
N ILE A 98 -13.56 8.21 5.69
CA ILE A 98 -12.52 8.42 4.68
C ILE A 98 -12.21 7.08 4.01
N SER A 99 -12.06 7.10 2.69
CA SER A 99 -11.72 5.94 1.86
C SER A 99 -10.67 6.34 0.83
N PHE A 100 -9.69 5.47 0.62
CA PHE A 100 -8.64 5.61 -0.39
C PHE A 100 -8.86 4.57 -1.49
N PHE A 101 -8.94 5.05 -2.72
CA PHE A 101 -9.10 4.23 -3.92
C PHE A 101 -7.83 4.29 -4.76
N LEU A 102 -7.36 3.14 -5.22
CA LEU A 102 -6.30 3.01 -6.20
C LEU A 102 -6.91 2.85 -7.58
N GLY A 103 -6.39 3.61 -8.54
CA GLY A 103 -6.78 3.57 -9.94
C GLY A 103 -5.56 3.47 -10.84
N ALA A 104 -5.77 2.95 -12.04
CA ALA A 104 -4.77 2.92 -13.10
C ALA A 104 -5.45 2.83 -14.47
N ALA A 105 -4.70 3.14 -15.53
CA ALA A 105 -5.24 3.16 -16.89
C ALA A 105 -5.80 1.79 -17.30
N GLY A 106 -7.10 1.74 -17.61
CA GLY A 106 -7.78 0.51 -18.05
C GLY A 106 -8.07 -0.49 -16.93
N ILE A 107 -7.82 -0.13 -15.67
CA ILE A 107 -8.08 -0.97 -14.49
C ILE A 107 -9.19 -0.32 -13.67
N PRO A 108 -10.27 -1.03 -13.32
CA PRO A 108 -11.30 -0.50 -12.42
C PRO A 108 -10.71 -0.08 -11.08
N GLU A 109 -11.15 1.06 -10.55
CA GLU A 109 -10.70 1.53 -9.25
C GLU A 109 -11.00 0.52 -8.13
N LYS A 110 -10.13 0.51 -7.13
CA LYS A 110 -10.22 -0.41 -6.00
C LYS A 110 -10.03 0.33 -4.68
N GLU A 111 -10.96 0.14 -3.75
CA GLU A 111 -10.80 0.62 -2.37
C GLU A 111 -9.68 -0.15 -1.68
N ALA A 112 -8.63 0.55 -1.28
CA ALA A 112 -7.44 -0.03 -0.65
C ALA A 112 -7.47 0.11 0.87
N ALA A 113 -8.01 1.23 1.38
CA ALA A 113 -8.12 1.48 2.81
C ALA A 113 -9.29 2.40 3.13
N TRP A 114 -9.88 2.23 4.30
CA TRP A 114 -11.02 3.02 4.74
C TRP A 114 -11.11 3.10 6.26
N HIS A 115 -11.83 4.10 6.75
CA HIS A 115 -12.37 4.11 8.10
C HIS A 115 -13.81 4.61 8.01
N TYR A 116 -14.75 3.71 8.23
CA TYR A 116 -16.16 4.06 8.32
C TYR A 116 -16.50 4.41 9.76
N ASN A 117 -17.24 5.49 9.98
CA ASN A 117 -17.61 5.98 11.32
C ASN A 117 -16.38 6.35 12.16
N VAL A 118 -15.63 7.35 11.68
CA VAL A 118 -14.51 7.92 12.44
C VAL A 118 -15.02 8.40 13.82
N PRO A 119 -14.36 8.04 14.93
CA PRO A 119 -14.81 8.41 16.26
C PRO A 119 -14.77 9.93 16.51
N GLU A 120 -15.73 10.45 17.29
CA GLU A 120 -15.76 11.87 17.69
C GLU A 120 -14.61 12.26 18.63
N ASP A 121 -13.92 11.28 19.23
CA ASP A 121 -12.73 11.48 20.05
C ASP A 121 -11.44 11.23 19.27
N ALA A 122 -11.51 11.04 17.94
CA ALA A 122 -10.34 10.87 17.09
C ALA A 122 -9.33 12.01 17.33
N LEU A 123 -8.07 11.61 17.51
CA LEU A 123 -6.95 12.52 17.76
C LEU A 123 -6.37 13.00 16.42
N ASP A 124 -5.10 13.40 16.46
CA ASP A 124 -4.28 13.72 15.30
C ASP A 124 -3.84 12.49 14.49
N THR A 125 -4.08 11.28 14.99
CA THR A 125 -3.80 10.02 14.26
C THR A 125 -5.06 9.20 14.01
N LEU A 126 -5.16 8.58 12.83
CA LEU A 126 -6.24 7.67 12.46
C LEU A 126 -5.69 6.41 11.78
N GLN A 127 -5.90 5.25 12.40
CA GLN A 127 -5.58 3.96 11.78
C GLN A 127 -6.73 3.54 10.86
N LEU A 128 -6.45 3.20 9.61
CA LEU A 128 -7.46 2.73 8.66
C LEU A 128 -7.54 1.18 8.67
N GLU A 129 -8.71 0.67 8.30
CA GLU A 129 -8.88 -0.69 7.80
C GLU A 129 -8.30 -0.78 6.39
N THR A 130 -7.75 -1.93 6.02
CA THR A 130 -7.15 -2.16 4.69
C THR A 130 -7.77 -3.36 4.01
N THR A 131 -7.73 -3.36 2.68
CA THR A 131 -8.14 -4.52 1.89
C THR A 131 -7.10 -5.64 1.96
N TYR A 132 -7.59 -6.88 1.99
CA TYR A 132 -6.74 -8.08 1.85
C TYR A 132 -6.57 -8.50 0.38
N GLU A 133 -7.14 -7.74 -0.55
CA GLU A 133 -7.07 -8.03 -1.97
C GLU A 133 -5.68 -7.71 -2.54
N ASP A 134 -5.34 -8.40 -3.63
CA ASP A 134 -4.09 -8.16 -4.33
C ASP A 134 -4.17 -6.84 -5.13
N LEU A 135 -3.26 -5.93 -4.79
CA LEU A 135 -3.10 -4.61 -5.38
C LEU A 135 -1.92 -4.57 -6.37
N SER A 136 -1.25 -5.70 -6.62
CA SER A 136 -0.13 -5.81 -7.57
C SER A 136 -0.45 -5.17 -8.92
N LEU A 137 -1.67 -5.38 -9.44
CA LEU A 137 -2.15 -4.84 -10.72
C LEU A 137 -2.05 -3.31 -10.83
N PHE A 138 -2.10 -2.58 -9.71
CA PHE A 138 -1.94 -1.12 -9.68
C PHE A 138 -0.48 -0.71 -9.51
N ILE A 139 0.27 -1.42 -8.66
CA ILE A 139 1.66 -1.10 -8.34
C ILE A 139 2.57 -1.31 -9.55
N VAL A 140 2.33 -2.36 -10.35
CA VAL A 140 3.14 -2.66 -11.54
C VAL A 140 2.88 -1.75 -12.74
N GLN A 141 1.94 -0.80 -12.64
CA GLN A 141 1.65 0.14 -13.72
C GLN A 141 2.71 1.23 -13.80
N ASP A 142 2.71 2.01 -14.87
CA ASP A 142 3.60 3.18 -14.97
C ASP A 142 3.15 4.33 -14.07
N THR A 143 1.85 4.44 -13.82
CA THR A 143 1.25 5.54 -13.07
C THR A 143 0.14 5.02 -12.18
N LEU A 144 0.27 5.31 -10.89
CA LEU A 144 -0.74 5.07 -9.87
C LEU A 144 -1.59 6.32 -9.66
N LEU A 145 -2.90 6.16 -9.73
CA LEU A 145 -3.87 7.20 -9.37
C LEU A 145 -4.42 6.89 -7.98
N ILE A 146 -4.53 7.92 -7.15
CA ILE A 146 -5.11 7.80 -5.82
C ILE A 146 -6.25 8.80 -5.72
N THR A 147 -7.43 8.30 -5.36
CA THR A 147 -8.62 9.12 -5.11
C THR A 147 -9.01 8.95 -3.66
N VAL A 148 -9.16 10.07 -2.94
CA VAL A 148 -9.65 10.07 -1.55
C VAL A 148 -11.11 10.48 -1.54
N SER A 149 -11.99 9.62 -1.04
CA SER A 149 -13.40 9.96 -0.80
C SER A 149 -13.59 10.23 0.69
N ILE A 150 -14.12 11.39 1.02
CA ILE A 150 -14.39 11.79 2.39
C ILE A 150 -15.85 12.17 2.58
N LEU A 151 -16.37 11.85 3.75
CA LEU A 151 -17.67 12.31 4.22
C LEU A 151 -17.44 13.02 5.54
N THR A 152 -17.97 14.23 5.68
CA THR A 152 -17.84 15.05 6.89
C THR A 152 -19.17 15.26 7.58
N ASP A 153 -19.16 15.44 8.89
CA ASP A 153 -20.32 15.86 9.68
C ASP A 153 -20.30 17.36 10.04
N THR A 154 -19.16 18.01 9.83
CA THR A 154 -18.89 19.40 10.14
C THR A 154 -18.10 20.06 8.99
N THR A 155 -18.30 21.36 8.76
CA THR A 155 -17.51 22.07 7.75
C THR A 155 -16.11 22.39 8.26
N THR A 156 -15.12 22.38 7.38
CA THR A 156 -13.77 22.87 7.67
C THR A 156 -13.50 24.17 6.92
N SER A 157 -12.82 25.12 7.57
CA SER A 157 -12.44 26.42 7.00
C SER A 157 -10.96 26.54 6.66
N GLU A 158 -10.16 25.57 7.10
CA GLU A 158 -8.71 25.55 6.94
C GLU A 158 -8.30 24.29 6.17
N GLU A 159 -7.16 24.36 5.48
CA GLU A 159 -6.54 23.21 4.83
C GLU A 159 -5.86 22.31 5.88
N TYR A 160 -6.04 21.00 5.73
CA TYR A 160 -5.38 20.01 6.57
C TYR A 160 -4.21 19.39 5.79
N LYS A 161 -3.01 19.46 6.36
CA LYS A 161 -1.87 18.69 5.86
C LYS A 161 -1.80 17.38 6.62
N ILE A 162 -1.96 16.27 5.91
CA ILE A 162 -1.92 14.93 6.48
C ILE A 162 -0.75 14.13 5.92
N THR A 163 -0.12 13.29 6.74
CA THR A 163 0.80 12.23 6.29
C THR A 163 0.05 10.91 6.29
N ALA A 164 0.12 10.18 5.19
CA ALA A 164 -0.28 8.79 5.12
C ALA A 164 0.98 7.92 5.22
N GLU A 165 1.07 7.13 6.28
CA GLU A 165 2.09 6.09 6.45
C GLU A 165 1.47 4.75 6.05
N MET A 166 2.13 4.03 5.16
CA MET A 166 1.63 2.78 4.58
C MET A 166 2.70 1.70 4.67
N ILE A 167 2.26 0.47 4.92
CA ILE A 167 3.10 -0.72 4.84
C ILE A 167 2.50 -1.65 3.80
N PHE A 168 3.22 -1.86 2.70
CA PHE A 168 2.87 -2.84 1.68
C PHE A 168 3.67 -4.11 1.88
N PHE A 169 2.99 -5.24 1.91
CA PHE A 169 3.65 -6.53 1.77
C PHE A 169 3.73 -6.90 0.31
N VAL A 170 4.94 -7.23 -0.13
CA VAL A 170 5.25 -7.59 -1.51
C VAL A 170 5.81 -9.01 -1.54
N ASP A 171 5.33 -9.77 -2.51
CA ASP A 171 5.85 -11.08 -2.89
C ASP A 171 6.38 -10.98 -4.32
N ALA A 172 7.67 -11.22 -4.51
CA ALA A 172 8.36 -11.08 -5.79
C ALA A 172 8.88 -12.41 -6.33
N LYS A 173 8.97 -12.53 -7.65
CA LYS A 173 9.60 -13.67 -8.35
C LYS A 173 11.10 -13.69 -8.14
N ILE A 174 11.62 -14.90 -7.96
CA ILE A 174 13.06 -15.16 -8.05
C ILE A 174 13.47 -15.20 -9.53
N LEU A 175 14.46 -14.39 -9.92
CA LEU A 175 15.10 -14.50 -11.22
C LEU A 175 16.07 -15.70 -11.26
N GLY A 176 15.86 -16.64 -12.17
CA GLY A 176 16.85 -17.67 -12.52
C GLY A 176 16.60 -19.09 -12.03
N LEU A 177 15.35 -19.46 -11.73
CA LEU A 177 14.89 -20.86 -11.63
C LEU A 177 13.91 -21.19 -12.77
#